data_AF-A0A285ZWD6-F1
#
_entry.id   AF-A0A285ZWD6-F1
#
_cell.length_a   1.000
_cell.length_b   1.000
_cell.length_c   1.000
_cell.angle_alpha   90.00
_cell.angle_beta   90.00
_cell.angle_gamma   90.00
#
_symmetry.space_group_name_H-M   'P 1'
#
loop_
_entity.id
_entity.type
_entity.pdbx_description
1 polymer ?
#
loop_
_entity_poly.entity_id
_entity_poly.type
_entity_poly.pdbx_seq_one_letter_code
_entity_poly.pdbx_strand_id
1 'polypeptide(L)' 'MSRRSKRHFSDLDSAEFLKEIKDFREVCIRVCTKAPIRSEEYRLADKFIDEILNAGERLTGDPRYFILR' A
#
# COMPACT_ATOMS: atom_id res chain seq x y z
N MET A 1 -29.43 22.71 1.03
CA MET A 1 -28.13 22.32 0.42
C MET A 1 -27.27 21.69 1.50
N SER A 2 -27.05 20.36 1.43
CA SER A 2 -26.19 19.66 2.39
C SER A 2 -24.78 20.25 2.32
N ARG A 3 -24.28 20.77 3.45
CA ARG A 3 -22.87 21.15 3.58
C ARG A 3 -22.05 19.86 3.47
N ARG A 4 -21.65 19.47 2.25
CA ARG A 4 -20.56 18.52 2.04
C ARG A 4 -19.37 19.07 2.80
N SER A 5 -19.02 18.50 3.95
CA SER A 5 -17.73 18.79 4.55
C SER A 5 -16.69 18.44 3.49
N LYS A 6 -15.82 19.38 3.15
CA LYS A 6 -14.64 19.06 2.34
C LYS A 6 -13.86 18.08 3.21
N ARG A 7 -13.79 16.81 2.79
CA ARG A 7 -12.93 15.84 3.46
C ARG A 7 -11.50 16.33 3.25
N HIS A 8 -10.79 16.53 4.35
CA HIS A 8 -9.38 16.89 4.33
C HIS A 8 -8.60 15.63 4.71
N PHE A 9 -7.51 15.38 3.99
CA PHE A 9 -6.55 14.33 4.29
C PHE A 9 -5.25 15.06 4.64
N SER A 10 -4.91 15.05 5.92
CA SER A 10 -3.77 15.80 6.44
C SER A 10 -2.45 15.06 6.16
N ASP A 11 -1.33 15.76 6.35
CA ASP A 11 -0.01 15.15 6.24
C ASP A 11 0.18 14.04 7.29
N LEU A 12 -0.43 14.17 8.47
CA LEU A 12 -0.44 13.13 9.50
C LEU A 12 -1.21 11.89 9.03
N ASP A 13 -2.40 12.08 8.46
CA ASP A 13 -3.21 10.98 7.91
C ASP A 13 -2.45 10.25 6.78
N SER A 14 -1.72 11.01 5.96
CA SER A 14 -0.88 10.46 4.90
C SER A 14 0.30 9.67 5.45
N ALA A 15 0.97 10.16 6.50
CA ALA A 15 2.07 9.45 7.13
C ALA A 15 1.61 8.15 7.80
N GLU A 16 0.47 8.18 8.52
CA GLU A 16 -0.14 6.99 9.12
C GLU A 16 -0.54 5.98 8.03
N PHE A 17 -1.20 6.44 6.97
CA PHE A 17 -1.58 5.57 5.87
C PHE A 17 -0.36 4.92 5.19
N LEU A 18 0.70 5.70 4.93
CA LEU A 18 1.95 5.19 4.35
C LEU A 18 2.61 4.13 5.24
N LYS A 19 2.54 4.29 6.57
CA LYS A 19 3.04 3.29 7.52
C LYS A 19 2.23 2.00 7.44
N GLU A 20 0.91 2.09 7.50
CA GLU A 20 0.04 0.90 7.50
C GLU A 20 0.16 0.08 6.20
N ILE A 21 0.26 0.74 5.04
CA ILE A 21 0.47 0.02 3.77
C ILE A 21 1.88 -0.58 3.68
N LYS A 22 2.89 0.03 4.32
CA LYS A 22 4.23 -0.57 4.44
C LYS A 22 4.16 -1.88 5.21
N ASP A 23 3.51 -1.87 6.37
CA ASP A 23 3.33 -3.05 7.21
C ASP A 23 2.54 -4.15 6.47
N PHE A 24 1.52 -3.76 5.71
CA PHE A 24 0.75 -4.68 4.88
C PHE A 24 1.57 -5.28 3.72
N ARG A 25 2.46 -4.51 3.09
CA ARG A 25 3.39 -5.02 2.06
C ARG A 25 4.25 -6.16 2.60
N GLU A 26 4.77 -6.04 3.82
CA GLU A 26 5.55 -7.10 4.47
C GLU A 26 4.71 -8.36 4.76
N VAL A 27 3.41 -8.20 5.03
CA VAL A 27 2.47 -9.33 5.10
C VAL A 27 2.33 -9.99 3.72
N CYS A 28 2.09 -9.21 2.66
CA CYS A 28 1.97 -9.75 1.30
C CYS A 28 3.23 -10.48 0.84
N ILE A 29 4.43 -9.94 1.11
CA ILE A 29 5.69 -10.62 0.81
C ILE A 29 5.78 -11.97 1.54
N ARG A 30 5.41 -12.01 2.83
CA ARG A 30 5.36 -13.26 3.59
C ARG A 30 4.33 -14.25 3.03
N VAL A 31 3.21 -13.78 2.49
CA VAL A 31 2.26 -14.64 1.77
C VAL A 31 2.90 -15.19 0.50
N CYS A 32 3.51 -14.35 -0.34
CA CYS A 32 4.15 -14.79 -1.58
C CYS A 32 5.31 -15.80 -1.35
N THR A 33 5.98 -15.74 -0.19
CA THR A 33 7.03 -16.71 0.16
C THR A 33 6.51 -18.04 0.70
N LYS A 34 5.28 -18.09 1.21
CA LYS A 34 4.71 -19.29 1.87
C LYS A 34 3.61 -19.97 1.05
N ALA A 35 2.82 -19.19 0.32
CA ALA A 35 1.71 -19.69 -0.47
C ALA A 35 2.22 -20.47 -1.68
N PRO A 36 1.51 -21.54 -2.11
CA PRO A 36 1.83 -22.22 -3.35
C PRO A 36 1.84 -21.24 -4.52
N ILE A 37 2.84 -21.34 -5.38
CA ILE A 37 2.97 -20.51 -6.58
C ILE A 37 1.68 -20.64 -7.40
N ARG A 38 1.09 -19.50 -7.80
CA ARG A 38 -0.19 -19.38 -8.52
C ARG A 38 -1.44 -19.75 -7.72
N SER A 39 -1.39 -19.94 -6.40
CA SER A 39 -2.60 -19.97 -5.57
C SER A 39 -3.32 -18.61 -5.60
N GLU A 40 -4.57 -18.58 -5.14
CA GLU A 40 -5.34 -17.33 -5.08
C GLU A 40 -4.69 -16.33 -4.10
N GLU A 41 -4.20 -16.81 -2.97
CA GLU A 41 -3.50 -16.02 -1.96
C GLU A 41 -2.21 -15.43 -2.53
N TYR A 42 -1.43 -16.22 -3.28
CA TYR A 42 -0.23 -15.75 -3.95
C TYR A 42 -0.56 -14.63 -4.94
N ARG A 43 -1.51 -14.86 -5.86
CA ARG A 43 -1.86 -13.87 -6.89
C ARG A 43 -2.42 -12.59 -6.28
N LEU A 44 -3.20 -12.71 -5.22
CA LEU A 44 -3.78 -11.56 -4.54
C LEU A 44 -2.70 -10.74 -3.82
N ALA A 45 -1.81 -11.41 -3.09
CA ALA A 45 -0.70 -10.76 -2.40
C ALA A 45 0.27 -10.08 -3.38
N ASP A 46 0.59 -10.74 -4.49
CA ASP A 46 1.43 -10.20 -5.57
C ASP A 46 0.81 -8.91 -6.16
N LYS A 47 -0.48 -8.96 -6.50
CA LYS A 47 -1.20 -7.77 -6.98
C LYS A 47 -1.23 -6.64 -5.95
N PHE A 48 -1.41 -6.95 -4.66
CA PHE A 48 -1.40 -5.94 -3.62
C PHE A 48 -0.03 -5.29 -3.46
N ILE A 49 1.07 -6.04 -3.63
CA ILE A 49 2.42 -5.46 -3.59
C ILE A 49 2.54 -4.37 -4.66
N ASP A 50 2.14 -4.64 -5.90
CA ASP A 50 2.19 -3.66 -6.99
C ASP A 50 1.35 -2.41 -6.68
N GLU A 51 0.12 -2.59 -6.17
CA GLU A 51 -0.74 -1.46 -5.80
C GLU A 51 -0.16 -0.65 -4.63
N ILE A 52 0.52 -1.28 -3.67
CA ILE A 52 1.19 -0.57 -2.57
C ILE A 52 2.38 0.24 -3.09
N LEU A 53 3.17 -0.31 -4.01
CA LEU A 53 4.26 0.42 -4.65
C LEU A 53 3.74 1.66 -5.38
N ASN A 54 2.67 1.49 -6.17
CA ASN A 54 1.98 2.59 -6.86
C ASN A 54 1.41 3.63 -5.88
N ALA A 55 0.85 3.20 -4.75
CA ALA A 55 0.34 4.10 -3.72
C ALA A 55 1.48 4.92 -3.09
N GLY A 56 2.63 4.28 -2.82
CA GLY A 56 3.82 4.96 -2.32
C GLY A 56 4.29 6.08 -3.26
N GLU A 57 4.42 5.78 -4.55
CA GLU A 57 4.79 6.78 -5.56
C GLU A 57 3.77 7.93 -5.63
N ARG A 58 2.47 7.62 -5.68
CA ARG A 58 1.42 8.63 -5.79
C ARG A 58 1.33 9.56 -4.59
N LEU A 59 1.60 9.04 -3.39
CA LEU A 59 1.50 9.82 -2.15
C LEU A 59 2.76 10.63 -1.85
N THR A 60 3.92 10.21 -2.37
CA THR A 60 5.23 10.80 -1.99
C THR A 60 5.96 11.45 -3.15
N GLY A 61 5.58 11.14 -4.39
CA GLY A 61 6.31 11.52 -5.60
C GLY A 61 7.59 10.70 -5.85
N ASP A 62 7.91 9.74 -4.98
CA ASP A 62 9.11 8.89 -5.10
C ASP A 62 8.74 7.47 -5.56
N PRO A 63 9.10 7.06 -6.79
CA PRO A 63 8.82 5.72 -7.31
C PRO A 63 9.55 4.61 -6.55
N ARG A 64 10.53 4.95 -5.72
CA ARG A 64 11.33 4.00 -4.94
C ARG A 64 11.05 4.07 -3.45
N TYR A 65 9.99 4.76 -3.04
CA TYR A 65 9.65 5.00 -1.64
C TYR A 65 9.66 3.73 -0.78
N PHE A 66 9.16 2.61 -1.32
CA PHE A 66 9.12 1.30 -0.67
C PHE A 66 10.17 0.28 -1.18
N ILE A 67 11.02 0.66 -2.14
CA ILE A 67 12.05 -0.23 -2.73
C ILE A 67 13.39 -0.07 -1.99
N LEU A 68 13.70 1.14 -1.54
CA LEU A 68 15.00 1.49 -0.95
C LEU A 68 14.98 1.65 0.58
N ARG A 69 13.86 1.40 1.26
CA ARG A 69 13.63 1.66 2.70
C ARG A 69 12.98 0.50 3.45
#